data_AF-X0WJ18-F1
#
_entry.id   AF-X0WJ18-F1
#
_cell.length_a   1.000
_cell.length_b   1.000
_cell.length_c   1.000
_cell.angle_alpha   90.00
_cell.angle_beta   90.00
_cell.angle_gamma   90.00
#
_symmetry.space_group_name_H-M   'P 1'
#
loop_
_entity.id
_entity.type
_entity.pdbx_description
1 polymer ?
#
loop_
_entity_poly.entity_id
_entity_poly.type
_entity_poly.pdbx_seq_one_letter_code
_entity_poly.pdbx_strand_id
1 'polypeptide(L)'
;IYETKGELDKALDYFQQSLNIFRELGLREGEANALGSIGIIYQTKGDLDKALVYHQQALKINREIGRKEGEASQLGNIGIIYQTKGDLDKALVYHQQALKINREIGRKEGEASQLGNIGIIYRKKGDLDKAHEIFDQVLKTEREIGRRWGEANALGNIGIIYGTKGELDKALDYHQQSLKIEKEIGRKEGEASLLVNIGIVYHDKGEPDKALEHLRQALKIFEEIGAKLEIEKVKRNIQLIDTGTYE
;
A
#
# COMPACT_ATOMS: atom_id res chain seq x y z
N ILE A 1 5.39 20.92 -2.02
CA ILE A 1 5.26 20.86 -0.54
C ILE A 1 4.32 21.95 -0.03
N TYR A 2 4.59 23.25 -0.28
CA TYR A 2 3.68 24.33 0.17
C TYR A 2 2.30 24.30 -0.51
N GLU A 3 2.24 24.00 -1.81
CA GLU A 3 0.99 23.92 -2.57
C GLU A 3 0.08 22.80 -2.07
N THR A 4 0.60 21.58 -1.97
CA THR A 4 -0.10 20.43 -1.38
C THR A 4 -0.54 20.69 0.06
N LYS A 5 0.27 21.37 0.86
CA LYS A 5 -0.11 21.74 2.24
C LYS A 5 -1.28 22.74 2.23
N GLY A 6 -1.24 23.76 1.37
CA GLY A 6 -2.32 24.73 1.21
C GLY A 6 -3.61 24.11 0.68
N GLU A 7 -3.52 23.14 -0.22
CA GLU A 7 -4.68 22.36 -0.70
C GLU A 7 -5.28 21.50 0.40
N LEU A 8 -4.45 20.83 1.20
CA LEU A 8 -4.90 20.03 2.34
C LEU A 8 -5.52 20.88 3.46
N ASP A 9 -5.07 22.12 3.66
CA ASP A 9 -5.68 23.06 4.60
C ASP A 9 -7.06 23.51 4.11
N LYS A 10 -7.22 23.83 2.81
CA LYS A 10 -8.52 24.16 2.21
C LYS A 10 -9.48 22.97 2.24
N ALA A 11 -9.02 21.77 1.89
CA ALA A 11 -9.84 20.57 1.94
C ALA A 11 -10.34 20.30 3.37
N LEU A 12 -9.47 20.49 4.36
CA LEU A 12 -9.83 20.33 5.78
C LEU A 12 -10.96 21.29 6.18
N ASP A 13 -10.87 22.56 5.76
CA ASP A 13 -11.91 23.56 6.03
C ASP A 13 -13.25 23.17 5.41
N TYR A 14 -13.28 22.77 4.14
CA TYR A 14 -14.50 22.32 3.48
C TYR A 14 -15.14 21.10 4.16
N PHE A 15 -14.34 20.09 4.54
CA PHE A 15 -14.89 18.93 5.22
C PHE A 15 -15.36 19.26 6.64
N GLN A 16 -14.72 20.21 7.34
CA GLN A 16 -15.16 20.66 8.66
C GLN A 16 -16.49 21.43 8.58
N GLN A 17 -16.68 22.27 7.57
CA GLN A 17 -17.97 22.93 7.30
C GLN A 17 -19.05 21.91 6.95
N SER A 18 -18.76 20.97 6.05
CA SER A 18 -19.68 19.89 5.68
C SER A 18 -20.06 19.02 6.88
N LEU A 19 -19.11 18.71 7.76
CA LEU A 19 -19.34 17.97 8.99
C LEU A 19 -20.36 18.69 9.90
N ASN A 20 -20.23 20.01 10.05
CA ASN A 20 -21.17 20.80 10.85
C ASN A 20 -22.59 20.76 10.25
N ILE A 21 -22.71 20.95 8.94
CA ILE A 21 -23.99 20.88 8.23
C ILE A 21 -24.65 19.51 8.41
N PHE A 22 -23.90 18.42 8.23
CA PHE A 22 -24.45 17.07 8.41
C PHE A 22 -24.92 16.81 9.85
N ARG A 23 -24.22 17.35 10.85
CA ARG A 23 -24.65 17.27 12.26
C ARG A 23 -25.92 18.04 12.52
N GLU A 24 -26.02 19.27 12.02
CA GLU A 24 -27.22 20.12 12.16
C GLU A 24 -28.45 19.49 11.51
N LEU A 25 -28.26 18.85 10.35
CA LEU A 25 -29.32 18.17 9.61
C LEU A 25 -29.60 16.73 10.09
N GLY A 26 -28.82 16.21 11.05
CA GLY A 26 -28.95 14.82 11.53
C GLY A 26 -28.58 13.75 10.49
N LEU A 27 -27.84 14.11 9.44
CA LEU A 27 -27.45 13.23 8.34
C LEU A 27 -26.22 12.39 8.72
N ARG A 28 -26.45 11.32 9.48
CA ARG A 28 -25.41 10.46 10.07
C ARG A 28 -24.45 9.85 9.06
N GLU A 29 -24.93 9.42 7.89
CA GLU A 29 -24.05 8.91 6.84
C GLU A 29 -23.08 9.99 6.32
N GLY A 30 -23.58 11.20 6.07
CA GLY A 30 -22.75 12.34 5.66
C GLY A 30 -21.73 12.70 6.74
N GLU A 31 -22.14 12.69 8.01
CA GLU A 31 -21.26 12.92 9.14
C GLU A 31 -20.09 11.92 9.18
N ALA A 32 -20.39 10.63 9.04
CA ALA A 32 -19.36 9.58 9.04
C ALA A 32 -18.38 9.74 7.87
N ASN A 33 -18.88 10.08 6.68
CA ASN A 33 -18.06 10.31 5.51
C ASN A 33 -17.14 11.53 5.67
N ALA A 34 -17.67 12.65 6.17
CA ALA A 34 -16.89 13.86 6.42
C ALA A 34 -15.78 13.61 7.48
N LEU A 35 -16.12 12.92 8.58
CA LEU A 35 -15.13 12.51 9.59
C LEU A 35 -14.03 11.63 8.97
N GLY A 36 -14.39 10.65 8.15
CA GLY A 36 -13.42 9.80 7.45
C GLY A 36 -12.47 10.59 6.55
N SER A 37 -12.98 11.56 5.79
CA SER A 37 -12.18 12.44 4.93
C SER A 37 -11.22 13.32 5.75
N ILE A 38 -11.69 13.88 6.87
CA ILE A 38 -10.83 14.64 7.79
C ILE A 38 -9.72 13.75 8.36
N GLY A 39 -10.04 12.51 8.72
CA GLY A 39 -9.07 11.51 9.16
C GLY A 39 -7.95 11.28 8.14
N ILE A 40 -8.30 11.10 6.86
CA ILE A 40 -7.35 10.94 5.75
C ILE A 40 -6.44 12.17 5.60
N ILE A 41 -6.99 13.37 5.75
CA ILE A 41 -6.20 14.62 5.67
C ILE A 41 -5.18 14.68 6.80
N TYR A 42 -5.58 14.39 8.05
CA TYR A 42 -4.64 14.37 9.16
C TYR A 42 -3.58 13.28 9.00
N GLN A 43 -3.95 12.11 8.48
CA GLN A 43 -2.98 11.05 8.14
C GLN A 43 -1.97 11.54 7.11
N THR A 44 -2.42 12.20 6.04
CA THR A 44 -1.55 12.78 5.00
C THR A 44 -0.63 13.87 5.56
N LYS A 45 -1.10 14.65 6.55
CA LYS A 45 -0.28 15.65 7.27
C LYS A 45 0.68 15.02 8.30
N GLY A 46 0.58 13.72 8.57
CA GLY A 46 1.38 13.00 9.56
C GLY A 46 0.84 13.10 11.01
N ASP A 47 -0.30 13.75 11.24
CA ASP A 47 -0.94 13.82 12.56
C ASP A 47 -1.80 12.57 12.79
N LEU A 48 -1.11 11.46 13.05
CA LEU A 48 -1.73 10.14 13.17
C LEU A 48 -2.66 10.00 14.39
N ASP A 49 -2.46 10.82 15.43
CA ASP A 49 -3.33 10.81 16.62
C ASP A 49 -4.68 11.48 16.31
N LYS A 50 -4.68 12.64 15.64
CA LYS A 50 -5.94 13.23 15.19
C LYS A 50 -6.63 12.36 14.17
N ALA A 51 -5.90 11.81 13.19
CA ALA A 51 -6.46 10.90 12.21
C ALA A 51 -7.21 9.74 12.87
N LEU A 52 -6.60 9.13 13.89
CA LEU A 52 -7.20 8.04 14.65
C LEU A 52 -8.51 8.45 15.33
N VAL A 53 -8.56 9.63 15.95
CA VAL A 53 -9.78 10.15 16.59
C VAL A 53 -10.92 10.29 15.57
N TYR A 54 -10.65 10.88 14.40
CA TYR A 54 -11.66 11.07 13.37
C TYR A 54 -12.16 9.74 12.77
N HIS A 55 -11.25 8.80 12.48
CA HIS A 55 -11.66 7.47 12.00
C HIS A 55 -12.45 6.68 13.05
N GLN A 56 -12.12 6.80 14.33
CA GLN A 56 -12.89 6.16 15.42
C GLN A 56 -14.29 6.76 15.56
N GLN A 57 -14.44 8.08 15.42
CA GLN A 57 -15.75 8.72 15.38
C GLN A 57 -16.56 8.21 14.18
N ALA A 58 -15.99 8.24 12.97
CA ALA A 58 -16.64 7.72 11.76
C ALA A 58 -17.03 6.24 11.88
N LEU A 59 -16.16 5.42 12.49
CA LEU A 59 -16.41 4.00 12.76
C LEU A 59 -17.61 3.81 13.69
N LYS A 60 -17.68 4.58 14.78
CA LYS A 60 -18.80 4.55 15.72
C LYS A 60 -20.12 4.85 15.00
N ILE A 61 -20.16 5.90 14.18
CA ILE A 61 -21.37 6.25 13.43
C ILE A 61 -21.76 5.13 12.47
N ASN A 62 -20.83 4.63 11.64
CA ASN A 62 -21.12 3.55 10.69
C ASN A 62 -21.69 2.30 11.37
N ARG A 63 -21.21 1.96 12.57
CA ARG A 63 -21.78 0.87 13.38
C ARG A 63 -23.20 1.17 13.84
N GLU A 64 -23.46 2.37 14.34
CA GLU A 64 -24.79 2.81 14.80
C GLU A 64 -25.84 2.75 13.69
N ILE A 65 -25.47 3.15 12.47
CA ILE A 65 -26.38 3.15 11.31
C ILE A 65 -26.31 1.86 10.46
N GLY A 66 -25.56 0.83 10.92
CA GLY A 66 -25.48 -0.47 10.25
C GLY A 66 -24.74 -0.49 8.91
N ARG A 67 -23.93 0.54 8.59
CA ARG A 67 -23.18 0.63 7.33
C ARG A 67 -21.89 -0.19 7.37
N LYS A 68 -22.01 -1.46 6.97
CA LYS A 68 -20.90 -2.42 6.97
C LYS A 68 -19.72 -2.05 6.08
N GLU A 69 -19.98 -1.51 4.90
CA GLU A 69 -18.89 -1.01 4.04
C GLU A 69 -18.11 0.13 4.71
N GLY A 70 -18.82 1.10 5.29
CA GLY A 70 -18.20 2.20 6.02
C GLY A 70 -17.43 1.70 7.24
N GLU A 71 -17.99 0.73 7.99
CA GLU A 71 -17.32 0.07 9.11
C GLU A 71 -15.99 -0.56 8.68
N ALA A 72 -15.99 -1.37 7.62
CA ALA A 72 -14.78 -2.01 7.10
C ALA A 72 -13.74 -1.00 6.62
N SER A 73 -14.17 0.07 5.94
CA SER A 73 -13.29 1.14 5.47
C SER A 73 -12.58 1.86 6.62
N GLN A 74 -13.33 2.26 7.66
CA GLN A 74 -12.71 2.94 8.81
C GLN A 74 -11.79 2.01 9.61
N LEU A 75 -12.13 0.74 9.78
CA LEU A 75 -11.24 -0.25 10.40
C LEU A 75 -9.94 -0.40 9.60
N GLY A 76 -10.01 -0.47 8.26
CA GLY A 76 -8.83 -0.51 7.39
C GLY A 76 -7.92 0.71 7.57
N ASN A 77 -8.49 1.92 7.61
CA ASN A 77 -7.74 3.16 7.83
C ASN A 77 -7.06 3.19 9.21
N ILE A 78 -7.76 2.76 10.26
CA ILE A 78 -7.18 2.62 11.60
C ILE A 78 -6.03 1.60 11.60
N GLY A 79 -6.18 0.49 10.87
CA GLY A 79 -5.12 -0.49 10.65
C GLY A 79 -3.86 0.14 10.06
N ILE A 80 -4.00 0.92 8.98
CA ILE A 80 -2.90 1.65 8.32
C ILE A 80 -2.21 2.61 9.29
N ILE A 81 -2.97 3.33 10.12
CA ILE A 81 -2.41 4.23 11.12
C ILE A 81 -1.52 3.47 12.12
N TYR A 82 -1.99 2.32 12.64
CA TYR A 82 -1.19 1.51 13.54
C TYR A 82 0.04 0.89 12.86
N GLN A 83 -0.06 0.48 11.59
CA GLN A 83 1.11 0.06 10.81
C GLN A 83 2.15 1.18 10.70
N THR A 84 1.70 2.41 10.50
CA THR A 84 2.57 3.59 10.36
C THR A 84 3.24 3.94 11.69
N LYS A 85 2.54 3.74 12.82
CA LYS A 85 3.10 3.86 14.17
C LYS A 85 4.00 2.69 14.58
N GLY A 86 4.08 1.63 13.78
CA GLY A 86 4.85 0.42 14.08
C GLY A 86 4.16 -0.59 15.00
N ASP A 87 2.92 -0.33 15.43
CA ASP A 87 2.12 -1.26 16.23
C ASP A 87 1.44 -2.30 15.32
N LEU A 88 2.26 -3.25 14.86
CA LEU A 88 1.84 -4.26 13.89
C LEU A 88 0.78 -5.23 14.45
N ASP A 89 0.72 -5.43 15.77
CA ASP A 89 -0.28 -6.28 16.41
C ASP A 89 -1.65 -5.63 16.40
N LYS A 90 -1.76 -4.35 16.79
CA LYS A 90 -3.04 -3.64 16.67
C LYS A 90 -3.47 -3.51 15.22
N ALA A 91 -2.55 -3.18 14.32
CA ALA A 91 -2.86 -3.11 12.89
C ALA A 91 -3.48 -4.42 12.38
N LEU A 92 -2.89 -5.56 12.74
CA LEU A 92 -3.38 -6.87 12.34
C LEU A 92 -4.81 -7.12 12.82
N VAL A 93 -5.13 -6.77 14.07
CA VAL A 93 -6.50 -6.88 14.62
C VAL A 93 -7.50 -6.07 13.81
N TYR A 94 -7.18 -4.82 13.47
CA TYR A 94 -8.07 -3.95 12.70
C TYR A 94 -8.27 -4.44 11.26
N HIS A 95 -7.21 -4.87 10.57
CA HIS A 95 -7.33 -5.44 9.23
C HIS A 95 -8.11 -6.76 9.22
N GLN A 96 -7.96 -7.61 10.25
CA GLN A 96 -8.75 -8.84 10.38
C GLN A 96 -10.25 -8.55 10.59
N GLN A 97 -10.59 -7.54 11.38
CA GLN A 97 -11.99 -7.11 11.53
C GLN A 97 -12.56 -6.58 10.20
N ALA A 98 -11.82 -5.74 9.49
CA ALA A 98 -12.22 -5.22 8.17
C ALA A 98 -12.36 -6.36 7.13
N LEU A 99 -11.44 -7.32 7.13
CA LEU A 99 -11.47 -8.49 6.25
C LEU A 99 -12.72 -9.34 6.50
N LYS A 100 -13.04 -9.60 7.78
CA LYS A 100 -14.24 -10.34 8.16
C LYS A 100 -15.50 -9.67 7.60
N ILE A 101 -15.64 -8.35 7.78
CA ILE A 101 -16.81 -7.62 7.27
C ILE A 101 -16.85 -7.65 5.75
N ASN A 102 -15.74 -7.40 5.04
CA ASN A 102 -15.71 -7.45 3.57
C ASN A 102 -16.13 -8.81 3.03
N ARG A 103 -15.73 -9.92 3.69
CA ARG A 103 -16.19 -11.27 3.35
C ARG A 103 -17.68 -11.45 3.61
N GLU A 104 -18.19 -10.97 4.75
CA GLU A 104 -19.62 -11.04 5.10
C GLU A 104 -20.51 -10.32 4.06
N ILE A 105 -20.06 -9.18 3.53
CA ILE A 105 -20.81 -8.40 2.53
C ILE A 105 -20.39 -8.67 1.08
N GLY A 106 -19.55 -9.68 0.83
CA GLY A 106 -19.15 -10.09 -0.52
C GLY A 106 -18.26 -9.11 -1.28
N ARG A 107 -17.60 -8.16 -0.60
CA ARG A 107 -16.72 -7.16 -1.24
C ARG A 107 -15.33 -7.73 -1.49
N LYS A 108 -15.15 -8.35 -2.66
CA LYS A 108 -13.89 -8.98 -3.06
C LYS A 108 -12.69 -8.04 -3.17
N GLU A 109 -12.89 -6.81 -3.67
CA GLU A 109 -11.83 -5.80 -3.68
C GLU A 109 -11.41 -5.40 -2.26
N GLY A 110 -12.38 -5.24 -1.35
CA GLY A 110 -12.11 -4.97 0.06
C GLY A 110 -11.38 -6.12 0.74
N GLU A 111 -11.79 -7.37 0.46
CA GLU A 111 -11.11 -8.59 0.91
C GLU A 111 -9.64 -8.60 0.47
N ALA A 112 -9.36 -8.41 -0.82
CA ALA A 112 -8.00 -8.41 -1.35
C ALA A 112 -7.13 -7.30 -0.74
N SER A 113 -7.69 -6.09 -0.58
CA SER A 113 -7.01 -4.96 0.05
C SER A 113 -6.61 -5.26 1.50
N GLN A 114 -7.51 -5.84 2.31
CA GLN A 114 -7.18 -6.18 3.70
C GLN A 114 -6.19 -7.35 3.78
N LEU A 115 -6.32 -8.36 2.92
CA LEU A 115 -5.34 -9.44 2.82
C LEU A 115 -3.94 -8.90 2.46
N GLY A 116 -3.84 -8.00 1.49
CA GLY A 116 -2.55 -7.37 1.13
C GLY A 116 -1.89 -6.66 2.32
N ASN A 117 -2.66 -5.88 3.10
CA ASN A 117 -2.15 -5.24 4.31
C ASN A 117 -1.70 -6.25 5.37
N ILE A 118 -2.44 -7.34 5.56
CA ILE A 118 -2.08 -8.44 6.47
C ILE A 118 -0.79 -9.13 6.00
N GLY A 119 -0.64 -9.39 4.70
CA GLY A 119 0.56 -9.98 4.11
C GLY A 119 1.80 -9.11 4.33
N ILE A 120 1.66 -7.78 4.16
CA ILE A 120 2.72 -6.82 4.48
C ILE A 120 3.10 -6.88 5.96
N ILE A 121 2.12 -7.00 6.87
CA ILE A 121 2.39 -7.11 8.32
C ILE A 121 3.20 -8.36 8.63
N TYR A 122 2.81 -9.54 8.11
CA TYR A 122 3.58 -10.77 8.36
C TYR A 122 4.98 -10.69 7.78
N ARG A 123 5.15 -10.11 6.58
CA ARG A 123 6.48 -9.86 6.00
C ARG A 123 7.33 -8.98 6.90
N LYS A 124 6.79 -7.88 7.43
CA LYS A 124 7.50 -6.98 8.38
C LYS A 124 7.85 -7.68 9.70
N LYS A 125 7.05 -8.66 10.13
CA LYS A 125 7.34 -9.50 11.31
C LYS A 125 8.34 -10.63 11.04
N GLY A 126 8.74 -10.84 9.78
CA GLY A 126 9.62 -11.94 9.38
C GLY A 126 8.92 -13.29 9.19
N ASP A 127 7.60 -13.37 9.36
CA ASP A 127 6.82 -14.58 9.09
C ASP A 127 6.54 -14.68 7.58
N LEU A 128 7.58 -15.08 6.84
CA LEU A 128 7.58 -15.11 5.38
C LEU A 128 6.67 -16.19 4.80
N ASP A 129 6.47 -17.30 5.50
CA ASP A 129 5.58 -18.38 5.08
C ASP A 129 4.12 -17.93 5.13
N LYS A 130 3.73 -17.29 6.24
CA LYS A 130 2.37 -16.75 6.36
C LYS A 130 2.14 -15.57 5.44
N ALA A 131 3.15 -14.72 5.23
CA ALA A 131 3.06 -13.66 4.23
C ALA A 131 2.80 -14.24 2.83
N HIS A 132 3.50 -15.32 2.45
CA HIS A 132 3.32 -15.99 1.16
C HIS A 132 1.89 -16.54 1.01
N GLU A 133 1.41 -17.29 2.00
CA GLU A 133 0.03 -17.83 1.99
C GLU A 133 -1.02 -16.72 1.78
N ILE A 134 -0.83 -15.59 2.46
CA ILE A 134 -1.74 -14.45 2.34
C ILE A 134 -1.66 -13.80 0.95
N PHE A 135 -0.46 -13.62 0.39
CA PHE A 135 -0.34 -13.06 -0.96
C PHE A 135 -0.83 -14.02 -2.06
N ASP A 136 -0.78 -15.34 -1.85
CA ASP A 136 -1.44 -16.30 -2.74
C ASP A 136 -2.97 -16.13 -2.71
N GLN A 137 -3.55 -15.86 -1.53
CA GLN A 137 -4.97 -15.53 -1.43
C GLN A 137 -5.29 -14.22 -2.16
N VAL A 138 -4.47 -13.17 -2.00
CA VAL A 138 -4.62 -11.90 -2.75
C VAL A 138 -4.57 -12.17 -4.25
N LEU A 139 -3.55 -12.90 -4.71
CA LEU A 139 -3.35 -13.22 -6.12
C LEU A 139 -4.57 -13.94 -6.71
N LYS A 140 -5.11 -14.92 -5.98
CA LYS A 140 -6.32 -15.64 -6.38
C LYS A 140 -7.52 -14.70 -6.47
N THR A 141 -7.75 -13.85 -5.47
CA THR A 141 -8.89 -12.92 -5.44
C THR A 141 -8.79 -11.88 -6.55
N GLU A 142 -7.62 -11.26 -6.77
CA GLU A 142 -7.43 -10.23 -7.80
C GLU A 142 -7.62 -10.81 -9.21
N ARG A 143 -7.20 -12.07 -9.44
CA ARG A 143 -7.49 -12.81 -10.68
C ARG A 143 -8.98 -13.10 -10.85
N GLU A 144 -9.67 -13.51 -9.79
CA GLU A 144 -11.11 -13.78 -9.80
C GLU A 144 -11.92 -12.52 -10.20
N ILE A 145 -11.52 -11.34 -9.72
CA ILE A 145 -12.18 -10.06 -10.04
C ILE A 145 -11.59 -9.33 -11.24
N GLY A 146 -10.60 -9.92 -11.94
CA GLY A 146 -10.01 -9.37 -13.16
C GLY A 146 -9.17 -8.10 -12.97
N ARG A 147 -8.67 -7.84 -11.75
CA ARG A 147 -7.89 -6.63 -11.44
C ARG A 147 -6.40 -6.87 -11.64
N ARG A 148 -5.95 -6.63 -12.87
CA ARG A 148 -4.56 -6.82 -13.31
C ARG A 148 -3.53 -6.10 -12.44
N TRP A 149 -3.83 -4.88 -11.99
CA TRP A 149 -2.90 -4.18 -11.09
C TRP A 149 -2.72 -4.90 -9.74
N GLY A 150 -3.81 -5.38 -9.13
CA GLY A 150 -3.73 -6.13 -7.87
C GLY A 150 -2.99 -7.47 -8.04
N GLU A 151 -3.19 -8.13 -9.18
CA GLU A 151 -2.42 -9.32 -9.56
C GLU A 151 -0.92 -9.03 -9.64
N ALA A 152 -0.52 -7.97 -10.34
CA ALA A 152 0.88 -7.55 -10.42
C ALA A 152 1.47 -7.25 -9.04
N ASN A 153 0.72 -6.54 -8.19
CA ASN A 153 1.16 -6.20 -6.85
C ASN A 153 1.38 -7.44 -5.96
N ALA A 154 0.47 -8.42 -6.02
CA ALA A 154 0.60 -9.67 -5.29
C ALA A 154 1.84 -10.47 -5.74
N LEU A 155 2.02 -10.63 -7.07
CA LEU A 155 3.20 -11.28 -7.64
C LEU A 155 4.50 -10.59 -7.22
N GLY A 156 4.53 -9.25 -7.24
CA GLY A 156 5.67 -8.46 -6.81
C GLY A 156 6.02 -8.71 -5.34
N ASN A 157 5.03 -8.78 -4.44
CA ASN A 157 5.27 -9.08 -3.03
C ASN A 157 5.73 -10.53 -2.82
N ILE A 158 5.21 -11.50 -3.58
CA ILE A 158 5.68 -12.89 -3.55
C ILE A 158 7.15 -12.95 -4.01
N GLY A 159 7.53 -12.20 -5.05
CA GLY A 159 8.92 -12.08 -5.49
C GLY A 159 9.84 -11.55 -4.38
N ILE A 160 9.41 -10.51 -3.64
CA ILE A 160 10.18 -10.00 -2.49
C ILE A 160 10.33 -11.07 -1.41
N ILE A 161 9.28 -11.86 -1.14
CA ILE A 161 9.33 -12.93 -0.15
C ILE A 161 10.38 -13.98 -0.53
N TYR A 162 10.39 -14.45 -1.78
CA TYR A 162 11.40 -15.40 -2.25
C TYR A 162 12.80 -14.81 -2.24
N GLY A 163 12.96 -13.54 -2.61
CA GLY A 163 14.24 -12.83 -2.51
C GLY A 163 14.76 -12.81 -1.08
N THR A 164 13.90 -12.52 -0.11
CA THR A 164 14.24 -12.52 1.32
C THR A 164 14.62 -13.91 1.83
N LYS A 165 14.04 -14.99 1.26
CA LYS A 165 14.41 -16.38 1.57
C LYS A 165 15.71 -16.84 0.87
N GLY A 166 16.30 -16.03 -0.01
CA GLY A 166 17.45 -16.41 -0.84
C GLY A 166 17.09 -17.29 -2.04
N GLU A 167 15.81 -17.48 -2.33
CA GLU A 167 15.34 -18.24 -3.50
C GLU A 167 15.29 -17.33 -4.74
N LEU A 168 16.46 -16.82 -5.15
CA LEU A 168 16.60 -15.71 -6.09
C LEU A 168 16.00 -15.99 -7.48
N ASP A 169 16.06 -17.24 -7.96
CA ASP A 169 15.44 -17.61 -9.25
C ASP A 169 13.92 -17.51 -9.23
N LYS A 170 13.29 -17.93 -8.12
CA LYS A 170 11.83 -17.75 -7.95
C LYS A 170 11.49 -16.28 -7.82
N ALA A 171 12.29 -15.50 -7.09
CA ALA A 171 12.09 -14.06 -6.99
C ALA A 171 12.07 -13.38 -8.37
N LEU A 172 13.02 -13.73 -9.24
CA LEU A 172 13.06 -13.23 -10.63
C LEU A 172 11.82 -13.64 -11.42
N ASP A 173 11.40 -14.90 -11.35
CA ASP A 173 10.22 -15.38 -12.07
C ASP A 173 8.95 -14.57 -11.69
N TYR A 174 8.69 -14.42 -10.38
CA TYR A 174 7.55 -13.64 -9.90
C TYR A 174 7.65 -12.15 -10.26
N HIS A 175 8.85 -11.55 -10.16
CA HIS A 175 9.05 -10.15 -10.57
C HIS A 175 8.87 -9.95 -12.08
N GLN A 176 9.31 -10.89 -12.91
CA GLN A 176 9.13 -10.82 -14.36
C GLN A 176 7.66 -10.97 -14.76
N GLN A 177 6.92 -11.89 -14.12
CA GLN A 177 5.48 -12.01 -14.29
C GLN A 177 4.78 -10.69 -13.93
N SER A 178 5.09 -10.11 -12.76
CA SER A 178 4.57 -8.82 -12.32
C SER A 178 4.91 -7.69 -13.30
N LEU A 179 6.16 -7.62 -13.78
CA LEU A 179 6.65 -6.58 -14.69
C LEU A 179 5.93 -6.63 -16.04
N LYS A 180 5.65 -7.84 -16.53
CA LYS A 180 4.85 -8.02 -17.74
C LYS A 180 3.46 -7.40 -17.59
N ILE A 181 2.80 -7.61 -16.46
CA ILE A 181 1.47 -7.05 -16.19
C ILE A 181 1.52 -5.52 -16.08
N GLU A 182 2.45 -4.96 -15.31
CA GLU A 182 2.59 -3.49 -15.17
C GLU A 182 2.83 -2.80 -16.52
N LYS A 183 3.61 -3.44 -17.41
CA LYS A 183 3.81 -2.98 -18.80
C LYS A 183 2.51 -3.05 -19.62
N GLU A 184 1.77 -4.16 -19.54
CA GLU A 184 0.49 -4.33 -20.25
C GLU A 184 -0.55 -3.28 -19.85
N ILE A 185 -0.59 -2.89 -18.57
CA ILE A 185 -1.53 -1.88 -18.06
C ILE A 185 -0.98 -0.45 -18.09
N GLY A 186 0.23 -0.24 -18.61
CA GLY A 186 0.85 1.08 -18.79
C GLY A 186 1.27 1.80 -17.51
N ARG A 187 1.47 1.07 -16.40
CA ARG A 187 1.81 1.66 -15.10
C ARG A 187 3.32 1.81 -14.92
N LYS A 188 3.84 2.95 -15.34
CA LYS A 188 5.27 3.28 -15.33
C LYS A 188 5.94 3.20 -13.96
N GLU A 189 5.27 3.66 -12.91
CA GLU A 189 5.82 3.60 -11.55
C GLU A 189 6.00 2.14 -11.05
N GLY A 190 5.04 1.27 -11.37
CA GLY A 190 5.12 -0.16 -11.04
C GLY A 190 6.20 -0.87 -11.86
N GLU A 191 6.29 -0.55 -13.15
CA GLU A 191 7.35 -1.02 -14.05
C GLU A 191 8.75 -0.69 -13.49
N ALA A 192 8.98 0.57 -13.14
CA ALA A 192 10.26 1.03 -12.58
C ALA A 192 10.58 0.37 -11.25
N SER A 193 9.60 0.26 -10.34
CA SER A 193 9.79 -0.37 -9.03
C SER A 193 10.17 -1.85 -9.13
N LEU A 194 9.59 -2.57 -10.09
CA LEU A 194 9.93 -3.99 -10.34
C LEU A 194 11.30 -4.14 -10.98
N LEU A 195 11.70 -3.23 -11.86
CA LEU A 195 13.07 -3.20 -12.41
C LEU A 195 14.10 -2.97 -11.30
N VAL A 196 13.80 -2.14 -10.29
CA VAL A 196 14.66 -2.00 -9.10
C VAL A 196 14.76 -3.33 -8.35
N ASN A 197 13.65 -3.99 -8.07
CA ASN A 197 13.65 -5.28 -7.36
C ASN A 197 14.42 -6.35 -8.14
N ILE A 198 14.25 -6.44 -9.46
CA ILE A 198 15.00 -7.36 -10.32
C ILE A 198 16.50 -7.03 -10.28
N GLY A 199 16.86 -5.73 -10.31
CA GLY A 199 18.24 -5.29 -10.20
C GLY A 199 18.87 -5.73 -8.87
N ILE A 200 18.15 -5.57 -7.75
CA ILE A 200 18.59 -6.04 -6.42
C ILE A 200 18.80 -7.56 -6.44
N VAL A 201 17.85 -8.33 -6.99
CA VAL A 201 17.99 -9.79 -7.05
C VAL A 201 19.20 -10.22 -7.89
N TYR A 202 19.49 -9.56 -9.02
CA TYR A 202 20.72 -9.84 -9.79
C TYR A 202 21.99 -9.47 -9.03
N HIS A 203 21.98 -8.39 -8.25
CA HIS A 203 23.11 -8.05 -7.39
C HIS A 203 23.36 -9.16 -6.35
N ASP A 204 22.29 -9.64 -5.69
CA ASP A 204 22.38 -10.73 -4.72
C ASP A 204 22.83 -12.06 -5.33
N LYS A 205 22.59 -12.26 -6.64
CA LYS A 205 23.13 -13.40 -7.42
C LYS A 205 24.61 -13.26 -7.79
N GLY A 206 25.24 -12.11 -7.52
CA GLY A 206 26.61 -11.84 -7.97
C GLY A 206 26.70 -11.46 -9.45
N GLU A 207 25.63 -10.94 -10.04
CA GLU A 207 25.55 -10.53 -11.45
C GLU A 207 25.40 -8.98 -11.56
N PRO A 208 26.42 -8.20 -11.18
CA PRO A 208 26.32 -6.74 -11.07
C PRO A 208 26.01 -6.03 -12.39
N ASP A 209 26.50 -6.55 -13.53
CA ASP A 209 26.22 -5.97 -14.85
C ASP A 209 24.71 -6.00 -15.17
N LYS A 210 24.05 -7.13 -14.87
CA LYS A 210 22.60 -7.26 -15.04
C LYS A 210 21.85 -6.40 -14.03
N ALA A 211 22.35 -6.30 -12.80
CA ALA A 211 21.77 -5.41 -11.80
C ALA A 211 21.73 -3.96 -12.28
N LEU A 212 22.88 -3.45 -12.75
CA LEU A 212 23.04 -2.10 -13.27
C LEU A 212 22.18 -1.84 -14.51
N GLU A 213 22.04 -2.82 -15.40
CA GLU A 213 21.15 -2.71 -16.56
C GLU A 213 19.71 -2.40 -16.13
N HIS A 214 19.16 -3.17 -15.20
CA HIS A 214 17.78 -2.99 -14.74
C HIS A 214 17.60 -1.71 -13.92
N LEU A 215 18.58 -1.35 -13.08
CA LEU A 215 18.54 -0.11 -12.32
C LEU A 215 18.60 1.13 -13.22
N ARG A 216 19.40 1.11 -14.30
CA ARG A 216 19.44 2.21 -15.29
C ARG A 216 18.11 2.33 -16.05
N GLN A 217 17.46 1.21 -16.39
CA GLN A 217 16.12 1.24 -16.97
C GLN A 217 15.10 1.84 -16.00
N ALA A 218 15.13 1.44 -14.72
CA ALA A 218 14.26 2.00 -13.69
C ALA A 218 14.48 3.51 -13.51
N LEU A 219 15.74 3.96 -13.45
CA LEU A 219 16.11 5.36 -13.31
C LEU A 219 15.51 6.21 -14.43
N LYS A 220 15.64 5.76 -15.69
CA LYS A 220 15.06 6.44 -16.84
C LYS A 220 13.55 6.61 -16.70
N ILE A 221 12.82 5.58 -16.29
CA ILE A 221 11.37 5.66 -16.12
C ILE A 221 11.01 6.60 -14.96
N PHE A 222 11.73 6.55 -13.85
CA PHE A 222 11.49 7.47 -12.73
C PHE A 222 11.77 8.94 -13.09
N GLU A 223 12.78 9.19 -13.94
CA GLU A 223 13.05 10.51 -14.52
C GLU A 223 11.90 10.97 -15.44
N GLU A 224 11.40 10.09 -16.31
CA GLU A 224 10.26 10.36 -17.19
C GLU A 224 8.99 10.77 -16.41
N ILE A 225 8.70 10.11 -15.28
CA ILE A 225 7.51 10.40 -14.45
C ILE A 225 7.77 11.45 -13.35
N GLY A 226 9.00 11.98 -13.24
CA GLY A 226 9.36 13.00 -12.25
C GLY A 226 9.38 12.52 -10.79
N ALA A 227 9.61 11.23 -10.53
CA ALA A 227 9.60 10.62 -9.20
C ALA A 227 10.91 10.91 -8.43
N LYS A 228 11.13 12.17 -8.03
CA LYS A 228 12.39 12.67 -7.43
C LYS A 228 12.96 11.80 -6.30
N LEU A 229 12.11 11.31 -5.39
CA LEU A 229 12.56 10.48 -4.27
C LEU A 229 13.09 9.12 -4.75
N GLU A 230 12.42 8.51 -5.71
CA GLU A 230 12.82 7.21 -6.26
C GLU A 230 14.07 7.34 -7.13
N ILE A 231 14.21 8.43 -7.90
CA ILE A 231 15.44 8.75 -8.65
C ILE A 231 16.67 8.72 -7.72
N GLU A 232 16.61 9.39 -6.57
CA GLU A 232 17.74 9.44 -5.64
C GLU A 232 18.03 8.08 -5.00
N LYS A 233 16.99 7.30 -4.67
CA LYS A 233 17.17 5.92 -4.17
C LYS A 233 17.84 5.03 -5.22
N VAL A 234 17.40 5.08 -6.48
CA VAL A 234 17.99 4.26 -7.55
C VAL A 234 19.43 4.66 -7.84
N LYS A 235 19.74 5.96 -7.85
CA LYS A 235 21.14 6.44 -7.97
C LYS A 235 22.03 5.90 -6.85
N ARG A 236 21.52 5.87 -5.61
CA ARG A 236 22.25 5.28 -4.48
C ARG A 236 22.51 3.79 -4.71
N ASN A 237 21.51 3.03 -5.17
CA ASN A 237 21.68 1.60 -5.49
C ASN A 237 22.73 1.39 -6.59
N ILE A 238 22.70 2.19 -7.65
CA ILE A 238 23.71 2.14 -8.74
C ILE A 238 25.10 2.41 -8.17
N GLN A 239 25.26 3.47 -7.38
CA GLN A 239 26.54 3.84 -6.78
C GLN A 239 27.08 2.72 -5.87
N LEU A 240 26.24 2.13 -5.02
CA LEU A 240 26.63 1.01 -4.14
C LEU A 240 27.19 -0.19 -4.93
N ILE A 241 26.58 -0.50 -6.08
CA ILE A 241 27.03 -1.61 -6.94
C ILE A 241 28.31 -1.24 -7.69
N ASP A 242 28.43 0.00 -8.17
CA ASP A 242 29.61 0.46 -8.91
C ASP A 242 30.86 0.59 -8.02
N THR A 243 30.72 1.03 -6.76
CA THR A 243 31.87 1.29 -5.87
C THR A 243 32.22 0.12 -4.95
N GLY A 244 31.30 -0.83 -4.73
CA GLY A 244 31.49 -1.93 -3.78
C GLY A 244 31.63 -1.48 -2.32
N THR A 245 31.31 -0.22 -2.01
CA THR A 245 31.44 0.37 -0.66
C THR A 245 30.07 0.61 -0.05
N TYR A 246 29.75 -0.12 1.02
CA TYR A 246 28.59 0.12 1.88
C TYR A 246 28.98 1.16 2.95
N GLU A 247 28.61 2.43 2.76
CA GLU A 247 28.67 3.47 3.82
C GLU A 247 27.40 3.46 4.69
#